data_AF-A0A7S2UG69-F1
#
_entry.id   AF-A0A7S2UG69-F1
#
_cell.length_a   1.000
_cell.length_b   1.000
_cell.length_c   1.000
_cell.angle_alpha   90.00
_cell.angle_beta   90.00
_cell.angle_gamma   90.00
#
_symmetry.space_group_name_H-M   'P 1'
#
loop_
_entity.id
_entity.type
_entity.pdbx_description
1 polymer ?
#
loop_
_entity_poly.entity_id
_entity_poly.type
_entity_poly.pdbx_seq_one_letter_code
_entity_poly.pdbx_strand_id
1 'polypeptide(L)'
;SSLERSTHRVECEMILRRHYGRKHDSSLCFLFFLLLFVDDVVRSMGTGDPSSAATRLRKLLSRQVAAVAEGRHEEAVALAGVHDALSAKVFANAGAKALFLSGFGVSATRLGEPDAGILTLTEMEDAARNVIRAAGPTVPVIVDGDTGYG
;
A
#
# COMPACT_ATOMS: atom_id res chain seq x y z
N SER A 1 20.74 -6.34 10.85
CA SER A 1 21.39 -7.68 10.90
C SER A 1 20.32 -8.78 10.94
N SER A 2 20.64 -10.05 10.67
CA SER A 2 19.66 -11.17 10.65
C SER A 2 18.81 -11.25 11.94
N LEU A 3 19.36 -10.79 13.07
CA LEU A 3 18.67 -10.71 14.37
C LEU A 3 17.58 -9.63 14.45
N GLU A 4 17.72 -8.48 13.79
CA GLU A 4 16.69 -7.42 13.84
C GLU A 4 15.42 -7.84 13.09
N ARG A 5 15.56 -8.63 12.02
CA ARG A 5 14.44 -9.18 11.25
C ARG A 5 13.69 -10.30 11.99
N SER A 6 14.37 -11.04 12.86
CA SER A 6 13.71 -12.06 13.69
C SER A 6 12.92 -11.45 14.85
N THR A 7 13.40 -10.35 15.43
CA THR A 7 12.73 -9.68 16.56
C THR A 7 11.39 -9.06 16.13
N HIS A 8 11.34 -8.41 14.96
CA HIS A 8 10.08 -7.88 14.41
C HIS A 8 9.05 -8.98 14.09
N ARG A 9 9.51 -10.15 13.61
CA ARG A 9 8.63 -11.30 13.30
C ARG A 9 7.96 -11.87 14.56
N VAL A 10 8.67 -11.90 15.69
CA VAL A 10 8.15 -12.38 16.98
C VAL A 10 7.23 -11.35 17.64
N GLU A 11 7.55 -10.05 17.54
CA GLU A 11 6.67 -8.98 18.06
C GLU A 11 5.34 -8.92 17.31
N CYS A 12 5.33 -9.04 15.99
CA CYS A 12 4.10 -9.08 15.19
C CYS A 12 3.22 -10.29 15.57
N GLU A 13 3.79 -11.50 15.70
CA GLU A 13 3.03 -12.68 16.13
C GLU A 13 2.46 -12.54 17.56
N MET A 14 3.21 -11.93 18.47
CA MET A 14 2.76 -11.68 19.84
C MET A 14 1.62 -10.67 19.91
N ILE A 15 1.69 -9.58 19.14
CA ILE A 15 0.67 -8.52 19.11
C ILE A 15 -0.64 -9.05 18.51
N LEU A 16 -0.55 -9.85 17.43
CA LEU A 16 -1.71 -10.51 16.81
C LEU A 16 -2.40 -11.49 17.78
N ARG A 17 -1.62 -12.26 18.55
CA ARG A 17 -2.17 -13.20 19.56
C ARG A 17 -2.74 -12.52 20.80
N ARG A 18 -2.23 -11.34 21.19
CA ARG A 18 -2.68 -10.62 22.40
C ARG A 18 -3.98 -9.84 22.21
N HIS A 19 -4.34 -9.46 20.99
CA HIS A 19 -5.47 -8.56 20.76
C HIS A 19 -6.65 -9.17 19.98
N TYR A 20 -6.45 -10.17 19.11
CA TYR A 20 -7.53 -10.64 18.23
C TYR A 20 -7.57 -12.16 18.10
N GLY A 21 -7.99 -12.82 19.18
CA GLY A 21 -8.13 -14.28 19.25
C GLY A 21 -8.78 -14.89 18.00
N ARG A 22 -8.04 -15.82 17.37
CA ARG A 22 -8.44 -17.00 16.57
C ARG A 22 -9.60 -16.94 15.55
N LYS A 23 -10.16 -15.79 15.17
CA LYS A 23 -11.16 -15.75 14.09
C LYS A 23 -10.61 -15.09 12.83
N HIS A 24 -10.25 -15.96 11.90
CA HIS A 24 -9.89 -15.68 10.51
C HIS A 24 -11.07 -15.01 9.79
N ASP A 25 -11.01 -13.70 9.63
CA ASP A 25 -11.75 -12.98 8.60
C ASP A 25 -10.73 -12.19 7.78
N SER A 26 -10.29 -12.78 6.67
CA SER A 26 -9.17 -12.32 5.84
C SER A 26 -9.37 -10.90 5.29
N SER A 27 -10.62 -10.48 5.12
CA SER A 27 -11.00 -9.16 4.61
C SER A 27 -10.70 -8.03 5.61
N LEU A 28 -10.85 -8.29 6.90
CA LEU A 28 -10.53 -7.34 7.98
C LEU A 28 -9.03 -7.32 8.27
N CYS A 29 -8.34 -8.46 8.12
CA CYS A 29 -6.88 -8.52 8.18
C CYS A 29 -6.23 -7.67 7.07
N PHE A 30 -6.77 -7.64 5.85
CA PHE A 30 -6.20 -6.88 4.73
C PHE A 30 -6.29 -5.36 4.98
N LEU A 31 -7.44 -4.87 5.43
CA LEU A 31 -7.62 -3.44 5.75
C LEU A 31 -6.80 -3.01 6.98
N PHE A 32 -6.64 -3.91 7.96
CA PHE A 32 -5.83 -3.67 9.15
C PHE A 32 -4.32 -3.77 8.87
N PHE A 33 -3.90 -4.64 7.95
CA PHE A 33 -2.52 -4.75 7.47
C PHE A 33 -2.11 -3.50 6.68
N LEU A 34 -3.01 -2.97 5.83
CA LEU A 34 -2.82 -1.69 5.16
C LEU A 34 -2.66 -0.53 6.16
N LEU A 35 -3.45 -0.51 7.23
CA LEU A 35 -3.36 0.49 8.31
C LEU A 35 -2.09 0.34 9.17
N LEU A 36 -1.71 -0.87 9.57
CA LEU A 36 -0.51 -1.14 10.38
C LEU A 36 0.78 -0.98 9.59
N PHE A 37 0.82 -1.38 8.31
CA PHE A 37 1.97 -1.15 7.44
C PHE A 37 2.19 0.35 7.22
N VAL A 38 1.09 1.11 7.08
CA VAL A 38 1.17 2.58 7.07
C VAL A 38 1.78 3.08 8.38
N ASP A 39 1.31 2.64 9.55
CA ASP A 39 1.85 3.06 10.87
C ASP A 39 3.32 2.64 11.13
N ASP A 40 3.77 1.46 10.68
CA ASP A 40 5.15 0.99 10.88
C ASP A 40 6.13 1.66 9.89
N VAL A 41 5.67 1.96 8.67
CA VAL A 41 6.36 2.85 7.72
C VAL A 41 6.36 4.30 8.22
N VAL A 42 5.30 4.75 8.92
CA VAL A 42 5.24 6.06 9.59
C VAL A 42 6.30 6.16 10.70
N ARG A 43 6.53 5.10 11.47
CA ARG A 43 7.43 5.11 12.62
C ARG A 43 8.90 4.87 12.27
N SER A 44 9.22 4.11 11.23
CA SER A 44 10.62 3.74 10.93
C SER A 44 11.43 4.81 10.16
N MET A 45 10.80 5.87 9.63
CA MET A 45 11.46 6.78 8.67
C MET A 45 11.54 8.23 9.15
N GLY A 46 12.22 8.47 10.27
CA GLY A 46 12.62 9.82 10.71
C GLY A 46 13.07 10.69 9.53
N THR A 47 12.33 11.79 9.32
CA THR A 47 12.55 12.88 8.36
C THR A 47 12.83 12.46 6.91
N GLY A 48 11.82 11.98 6.19
CA GLY A 48 11.88 11.79 4.74
C GLY A 48 11.88 13.12 3.97
N ASP A 49 12.54 13.15 2.81
CA ASP A 49 12.55 14.26 1.86
C ASP A 49 11.12 14.81 1.63
N PRO A 50 10.87 16.13 1.79
CA PRO A 50 9.57 16.74 1.53
C PRO A 50 9.07 16.54 0.09
N SER A 51 9.96 16.17 -0.83
CA SER A 51 9.66 15.82 -2.23
C SER A 51 9.37 14.33 -2.47
N SER A 52 9.36 13.48 -1.43
CA SER A 52 9.07 12.04 -1.62
C SER A 52 7.58 11.76 -1.89
N ALA A 53 7.30 10.69 -2.64
CA ALA A 53 5.93 10.24 -2.89
C ALA A 53 5.19 9.85 -1.60
N ALA A 54 5.89 9.22 -0.66
CA ALA A 54 5.35 8.87 0.65
C ALA A 54 4.97 10.12 1.47
N THR A 55 5.78 11.18 1.43
CA THR A 55 5.47 12.46 2.10
C THR A 55 4.23 13.10 1.49
N ARG A 56 4.07 13.08 0.16
CA ARG A 56 2.87 13.58 -0.52
C ARG A 56 1.62 12.82 -0.09
N LEU A 57 1.66 11.48 -0.10
CA LEU A 57 0.54 10.65 0.30
C LEU A 57 0.17 10.89 1.77
N ARG A 58 1.17 10.93 2.66
CA ARG A 58 0.99 11.26 4.07
C ARG A 58 0.26 12.59 4.25
N LYS A 59 0.70 13.63 3.55
CA LYS A 59 0.06 14.96 3.61
C LYS A 59 -1.38 14.94 3.11
N LEU A 60 -1.70 14.15 2.08
CA LEU A 60 -3.07 13.96 1.60
C LEU A 60 -3.94 13.31 2.68
N LEU A 61 -3.47 12.20 3.27
CA LEU A 61 -4.22 11.45 4.28
C LEU A 61 -4.35 12.21 5.60
N SER A 62 -3.31 12.92 6.05
CA SER A 62 -3.35 13.69 7.31
C SER A 62 -4.43 14.76 7.32
N ARG A 63 -4.74 15.37 6.16
CA ARG A 63 -5.85 16.33 6.04
C ARG A 63 -7.19 15.68 6.30
N GLN A 64 -7.39 14.50 5.71
CA GLN A 64 -8.63 13.73 5.86
C GLN A 64 -8.81 13.22 7.30
N VAL A 65 -7.74 12.74 7.94
CA VAL A 65 -7.77 12.32 9.35
C VAL A 65 -8.11 13.49 10.27
N ALA A 66 -7.52 14.67 10.05
CA ALA A 66 -7.83 15.87 10.84
C ALA A 66 -9.31 16.28 10.69
N ALA A 67 -9.85 16.24 9.46
CA ALA A 67 -11.25 16.55 9.21
C ALA A 67 -12.20 15.60 9.93
N VAL A 68 -11.92 14.29 9.89
CA VAL A 68 -12.70 13.28 10.60
C VAL A 68 -12.63 13.50 12.11
N ALA A 69 -11.45 13.82 12.66
CA ALA A 69 -11.29 14.11 14.08
C ALA A 69 -12.06 15.36 14.55
N GLU A 70 -12.22 16.35 13.68
CA GLU A 70 -13.00 17.57 13.91
C GLU A 70 -14.52 17.38 13.68
N GLY A 71 -14.97 16.17 13.33
CA GLY A 71 -16.37 15.90 13.00
C GLY A 71 -16.83 16.51 11.67
N ARG A 72 -15.89 16.90 10.80
CA ARG A 72 -16.19 17.41 9.45
C ARG A 72 -16.31 16.27 8.47
N HIS A 73 -17.30 16.34 7.59
CA HIS A 73 -17.39 15.48 6.43
C HIS A 73 -16.52 16.07 5.31
N GLU A 74 -15.36 15.47 5.07
CA GLU A 74 -14.49 15.78 3.94
C GLU A 74 -14.57 14.67 2.90
N GLU A 75 -14.45 15.03 1.63
CA GLU A 75 -14.47 14.06 0.53
C GLU A 75 -13.28 13.11 0.67
N ALA A 76 -13.54 11.81 0.52
CA ALA A 76 -12.51 10.82 0.68
C ALA A 76 -11.46 10.93 -0.44
N VAL A 77 -10.19 10.73 -0.10
CA VAL A 77 -9.13 10.61 -1.12
C VAL A 77 -9.38 9.35 -1.96
N ALA A 78 -9.88 9.56 -3.18
CA ALA A 78 -10.08 8.49 -4.14
C ALA A 78 -8.72 7.96 -4.64
N LEU A 79 -8.54 6.63 -4.55
CA LEU A 79 -7.40 5.91 -5.12
C LEU A 79 -7.85 5.23 -6.40
N ALA A 80 -7.23 5.56 -7.53
CA ALA A 80 -7.53 4.86 -8.78
C ALA A 80 -6.77 3.53 -8.82
N GLY A 81 -7.52 2.42 -8.95
CA GLY A 81 -6.97 1.08 -9.11
C GLY A 81 -6.32 0.90 -10.48
N VAL A 82 -5.06 0.46 -10.50
CA VAL A 82 -4.25 0.25 -11.70
C VAL A 82 -3.55 -1.11 -11.64
N HIS A 83 -3.17 -1.63 -12.80
CA HIS A 83 -2.51 -2.95 -12.94
C HIS A 83 -1.34 -2.94 -13.92
N ASP A 84 -1.18 -1.87 -14.71
CA ASP A 84 -0.09 -1.73 -15.69
C ASP A 84 0.29 -0.25 -15.91
N ALA A 85 1.33 -0.03 -16.73
CA ALA A 85 1.79 1.33 -17.05
C ALA A 85 0.75 2.16 -17.81
N LEU A 86 -0.07 1.54 -18.65
CA LEU A 86 -1.07 2.23 -19.46
C LEU A 86 -2.19 2.79 -18.58
N SER A 87 -2.79 1.94 -17.73
CA SER A 87 -3.81 2.35 -16.75
C SER A 87 -3.28 3.44 -15.82
N ALA A 88 -2.04 3.30 -15.33
CA ALA A 88 -1.38 4.34 -14.54
C ALA A 88 -1.28 5.69 -15.26
N LYS A 89 -0.88 5.66 -16.55
CA LYS A 89 -0.76 6.88 -17.36
C LYS A 89 -2.12 7.54 -17.59
N VAL A 90 -3.15 6.74 -17.86
CA VAL A 90 -4.53 7.22 -18.08
C VAL A 90 -5.06 7.92 -16.84
N PHE A 91 -4.99 7.28 -15.67
CA PHE A 91 -5.50 7.88 -14.44
C PHE A 91 -4.69 9.08 -13.97
N ALA A 92 -3.36 9.06 -14.12
CA ALA A 92 -2.51 10.21 -13.82
C ALA A 92 -2.89 11.41 -14.71
N ASN A 93 -3.07 11.20 -16.02
CA ASN A 93 -3.49 12.24 -16.95
C ASN A 93 -4.93 12.73 -16.68
N ALA A 94 -5.81 11.87 -16.16
CA ALA A 94 -7.16 12.23 -15.73
C ALA A 94 -7.18 13.01 -14.39
N GLY A 95 -6.02 13.25 -13.76
CA GLY A 95 -5.90 14.07 -12.56
C GLY A 95 -6.05 13.31 -11.25
N ALA A 96 -5.90 11.98 -11.26
CA ALA A 96 -5.91 11.17 -10.04
C ALA A 96 -4.88 11.70 -9.01
N LYS A 97 -5.30 11.78 -7.74
CA LYS A 97 -4.45 12.29 -6.66
C LYS A 97 -3.48 11.24 -6.12
N ALA A 98 -3.83 9.97 -6.27
CA ALA A 98 -3.04 8.82 -5.88
C ALA A 98 -3.55 7.58 -6.63
N LEU A 99 -2.68 6.61 -6.84
CA LEU A 99 -2.98 5.34 -7.49
C LEU A 99 -2.81 4.18 -6.51
N PHE A 100 -3.51 3.07 -6.76
CA PHE A 100 -3.31 1.80 -6.08
C PHE A 100 -3.00 0.72 -7.11
N LEU A 101 -1.80 0.14 -7.04
CA LEU A 101 -1.40 -1.00 -7.85
C LEU A 101 -1.88 -2.29 -7.17
N SER A 102 -2.84 -2.97 -7.79
CA SER A 102 -3.50 -4.15 -7.25
C SER A 102 -2.72 -5.45 -7.55
N GLY A 103 -2.52 -6.29 -6.53
CA GLY A 103 -1.97 -7.64 -6.67
C GLY A 103 -2.76 -8.51 -7.63
N PHE A 104 -4.07 -8.61 -7.39
CA PHE A 104 -5.03 -9.25 -8.29
C PHE A 104 -4.91 -8.78 -9.74
N GLY A 105 -4.89 -7.47 -9.97
CA GLY A 105 -4.82 -6.91 -11.32
C GLY A 105 -3.51 -7.25 -12.03
N VAL A 106 -2.38 -7.24 -11.30
CA VAL A 106 -1.08 -7.64 -11.85
C VAL A 106 -1.08 -9.14 -12.15
N SER A 107 -1.57 -9.99 -11.26
CA SER A 107 -1.65 -11.45 -11.49
C SER A 107 -2.46 -11.76 -12.76
N ALA A 108 -3.66 -11.17 -12.88
CA ALA A 108 -4.56 -11.39 -14.00
C ALA A 108 -3.98 -10.92 -15.34
N THR A 109 -3.32 -9.75 -15.37
CA THR A 109 -2.87 -9.15 -16.64
C THR A 109 -1.45 -9.52 -17.04
N ARG A 110 -0.58 -9.82 -16.07
CA ARG A 110 0.80 -10.21 -16.33
C ARG A 110 0.96 -11.72 -16.50
N LEU A 111 0.25 -12.51 -15.69
CA LEU A 111 0.40 -13.97 -15.66
C LEU A 111 -0.79 -14.69 -16.30
N GLY A 112 -1.96 -14.05 -16.37
CA GLY A 112 -3.19 -14.73 -16.77
C GLY A 112 -3.72 -15.66 -15.68
N GLU A 113 -3.30 -15.45 -14.44
CA GLU A 113 -3.56 -16.33 -13.30
C GLU A 113 -4.48 -15.68 -12.26
N PRO A 114 -5.18 -16.48 -11.44
CA PRO A 114 -5.95 -15.95 -10.32
C PRO A 114 -5.04 -15.38 -9.23
N ASP A 115 -5.63 -14.61 -8.33
CA ASP A 115 -4.96 -14.11 -7.13
C ASP A 115 -4.90 -15.20 -6.06
N ALA A 116 -3.93 -16.09 -6.20
CA ALA A 116 -3.71 -17.26 -5.36
C ALA A 116 -2.29 -17.31 -4.76
N GLY A 117 -1.61 -16.16 -4.68
CA GLY A 117 -0.22 -16.08 -4.21
C GLY A 117 0.81 -16.65 -5.19
N ILE A 118 0.44 -16.74 -6.48
CA ILE A 118 1.32 -17.20 -7.57
C ILE A 118 2.29 -16.07 -7.98
N LEU A 119 1.79 -14.83 -7.99
CA LEU A 119 2.56 -13.64 -8.33
C LEU A 119 3.75 -13.50 -7.37
N THR A 120 4.95 -13.38 -7.91
CA THR A 120 6.18 -13.26 -7.12
C THR A 120 6.50 -11.80 -6.79
N LEU A 121 7.33 -11.60 -5.74
CA LEU A 121 7.84 -10.26 -5.39
C LEU A 121 8.51 -9.56 -6.58
N THR A 122 9.35 -10.27 -7.33
CA THR A 122 10.08 -9.69 -8.46
C THR A 122 9.13 -9.24 -9.57
N GLU A 123 8.06 -10.00 -9.83
CA GLU A 123 7.05 -9.62 -10.82
C GLU A 123 6.24 -8.41 -10.37
N MET A 124 5.89 -8.34 -9.08
CA MET A 124 5.23 -7.19 -8.47
C MET A 124 6.12 -5.94 -8.51
N GLU A 125 7.40 -6.05 -8.13
CA GLU A 125 8.37 -4.94 -8.17
C GLU A 125 8.56 -4.40 -9.59
N ASP A 126 8.63 -5.27 -10.58
CA ASP A 126 8.73 -4.88 -11.99
C ASP A 126 7.48 -4.14 -12.47
N ALA A 127 6.29 -4.62 -12.09
CA ALA A 127 5.04 -3.93 -12.39
C ALA A 127 5.00 -2.56 -11.72
N ALA A 128 5.35 -2.48 -10.43
CA ALA A 128 5.41 -1.25 -9.66
C ALA A 128 6.35 -0.22 -10.28
N ARG A 129 7.56 -0.63 -10.69
CA ARG A 129 8.54 0.26 -11.34
C ARG A 129 7.97 0.90 -12.61
N ASN A 130 7.29 0.11 -13.44
CA ASN A 130 6.68 0.60 -14.68
C ASN A 130 5.50 1.54 -14.42
N VAL A 131 4.65 1.19 -13.47
CA VAL A 131 3.49 1.99 -13.04
C VAL A 131 3.94 3.33 -12.47
N ILE A 132 4.90 3.34 -11.53
CA ILE A 132 5.43 4.57 -10.91
C ILE A 132 6.03 5.50 -11.96
N ARG A 133 6.81 4.95 -12.89
CA ARG A 133 7.40 5.73 -14.00
C ARG A 133 6.32 6.35 -14.89
N ALA A 134 5.25 5.61 -15.19
CA ALA A 134 4.17 6.08 -16.05
C ALA A 134 3.28 7.12 -15.37
N ALA A 135 2.98 6.93 -14.07
CA ALA A 135 2.22 7.86 -13.24
C ALA A 135 2.91 9.22 -13.09
N GLY A 136 4.24 9.22 -13.08
CA GLY A 136 5.06 10.41 -13.02
C GLY A 136 5.46 10.82 -11.60
N PRO A 137 6.31 11.85 -11.46
CA PRO A 137 7.00 12.14 -10.21
C PRO A 137 6.09 12.62 -9.08
N THR A 138 4.92 13.18 -9.40
CA THR A 138 4.04 13.84 -8.42
C THR A 138 2.93 12.95 -7.89
N VAL A 139 2.57 11.88 -8.59
CA VAL A 139 1.43 11.02 -8.23
C VAL A 139 1.94 9.85 -7.38
N PRO A 140 1.58 9.77 -6.08
CA PRO A 140 1.95 8.63 -5.24
C PRO A 140 1.20 7.37 -5.69
N VAL A 141 1.89 6.23 -5.60
CA VAL A 141 1.34 4.91 -5.89
C VAL A 141 1.47 4.06 -4.64
N ILE A 142 0.35 3.53 -4.16
CA ILE A 142 0.31 2.48 -3.14
C ILE A 142 0.42 1.15 -3.87
N VAL A 143 1.32 0.27 -3.43
CA VAL A 143 1.56 -1.03 -4.06
C VAL A 143 1.08 -2.12 -3.11
N ASP A 144 0.32 -3.08 -3.65
CA ASP A 144 -0.06 -4.28 -2.91
C ASP A 144 1.18 -5.09 -2.52
N GLY A 145 1.25 -5.46 -1.24
CA GLY A 145 2.39 -6.16 -0.65
C GLY A 145 2.12 -7.63 -0.36
N ASP A 146 0.95 -8.16 -0.74
CA ASP A 146 0.47 -9.49 -0.35
C ASP A 146 0.70 -9.73 1.15
N THR A 147 1.41 -10.81 1.51
CA THR A 147 1.85 -11.11 2.88
C THR A 147 3.34 -10.89 3.08
N GLY A 148 4.03 -10.18 2.18
CA GLY A 148 5.47 -9.93 2.22
C GLY A 148 6.35 -10.99 1.55
N TYR A 149 5.78 -11.89 0.74
CA TYR A 149 6.49 -12.85 -0.14
C TYR A 149 7.55 -13.77 0.53
N GLY A 150 7.33 -14.20 1.78
CA GLY A 150 8.20 -15.16 2.49
C GLY A 150 7.67 -15.68 3.82
#